data_AF-A0A524L649-F1
#
_entry.id   AF-A0A524L649-F1
#
_cell.length_a   1.000
_cell.length_b   1.000
_cell.length_c   1.000
_cell.angle_alpha   90.00
_cell.angle_beta   90.00
_cell.angle_gamma   90.00
#
_symmetry.space_group_name_H-M   'P 1'
#
loop_
_entity.id
_entity.type
_entity.pdbx_description
1 polymer ?
#
loop_
_entity_poly.entity_id
_entity_poly.type
_entity_poly.pdbx_seq_one_letter_code
_entity_poly.pdbx_strand_id
1 'polypeptide(L)'
;MTERVLPSVASFRVRHTLANGMPGVLAGLLVAGYLTALLQLDPPSLRAFGIAALAALCVLTPLGHVMERRAQRDVVKALAAEAAAALDDETLRAGYRAALRLPLEGLIWQVLCWPTASLVVIASLGLQLGELDPFRSLAVVCSALSGGAIVLPFAYYALRALVRPVRERLAARLPLAERARLSLIVPLRWKLVAPTALVCAATFAFAALFATSAALRPVEAHDTQVKSAFLRWAAGTPSGVEPDLGELRGLARELHAAEQLLRLDASGRELSEGPALLTERERAFVVGLAQPEGHSRDFESPHSFAWQRLEPSGDWLVALTPMSALGGELRGSHWVLGIAFLIVLATTLGLGRLLVGDVAGTTECLNAEFERVRSGDLRGQAAVGVDDELGVLGRAFAAMTESLRSTLQRAAGAADRVDEAAGQVSQVSASVGAASAGQV
;
A
#
# COMPACT_ATOMS: atom_id res chain seq x y z
N MET A 1 22.01 -23.65 19.16
CA MET A 1 21.20 -22.41 19.07
C MET A 1 22.05 -21.26 19.57
N THR A 2 22.54 -20.40 18.68
CA THR A 2 23.18 -19.14 19.07
C THR A 2 22.17 -18.29 19.84
N GLU A 3 22.50 -17.92 21.07
CA GLU A 3 21.69 -17.05 21.92
C GLU A 3 21.50 -15.71 21.19
N ARG A 4 20.37 -15.54 20.50
CA ARG A 4 20.09 -14.29 19.78
C ARG A 4 19.87 -13.20 20.82
N VAL A 5 20.82 -12.28 20.91
CA VAL A 5 20.75 -11.09 21.78
C VAL A 5 19.43 -10.37 21.52
N LEU A 6 18.66 -10.15 22.59
CA LEU A 6 17.41 -9.40 22.51
C LEU A 6 17.69 -7.99 21.95
N PRO A 7 16.84 -7.46 21.07
CA PRO A 7 16.91 -6.05 20.75
C PRO A 7 16.67 -5.25 22.03
N SER A 8 17.56 -4.28 22.31
CA SER A 8 17.30 -3.28 23.33
C SER A 8 16.00 -2.53 23.04
N VAL A 9 15.35 -1.96 24.06
CA VAL A 9 14.13 -1.15 23.88
C VAL A 9 14.34 -0.05 22.83
N ALA A 10 15.51 0.60 22.86
CA ALA A 10 15.87 1.62 21.87
C ALA A 10 15.97 1.03 20.45
N SER A 11 16.66 -0.10 20.28
CA SER A 11 16.76 -0.77 18.98
C SER A 11 15.41 -1.25 18.46
N PHE A 12 14.52 -1.73 19.33
CA PHE A 12 13.17 -2.17 18.94
C PHE A 12 12.35 -1.00 18.40
N ARG A 13 12.35 0.14 19.12
CA ARG A 13 11.63 1.36 18.69
C ARG A 13 12.13 1.89 17.35
N VAL A 14 13.44 2.01 17.17
CA VAL A 14 14.03 2.48 15.91
C VAL A 14 13.65 1.56 14.75
N ARG A 15 13.80 0.24 14.92
CA ARG A 15 13.43 -0.71 13.86
C ARG A 15 11.94 -0.71 13.57
N HIS A 16 11.08 -0.52 14.56
CA HIS A 16 9.64 -0.41 14.36
C HIS A 16 9.29 0.82 13.54
N THR A 17 9.79 1.99 13.94
CA THR A 17 9.54 3.24 13.20
C THR A 17 10.07 3.14 11.77
N LEU A 18 11.22 2.51 11.54
CA LEU A 18 11.71 2.24 10.19
C LEU A 18 10.81 1.27 9.41
N ALA A 19 10.41 0.15 10.02
CA ALA A 19 9.56 -0.86 9.40
C ALA A 19 8.18 -0.33 9.00
N ASN A 20 7.61 0.60 9.79
CA ASN A 20 6.31 1.20 9.50
C ASN A 20 6.43 2.45 8.61
N GLY A 21 7.42 3.31 8.85
CA GLY A 21 7.55 4.61 8.21
C GLY A 21 8.22 4.56 6.83
N MET A 22 9.27 3.75 6.65
CA MET A 22 10.03 3.72 5.40
C MET A 22 9.18 3.31 4.18
N PRO A 23 8.33 2.26 4.25
CA PRO A 23 7.43 1.93 3.15
C PRO A 23 6.49 3.08 2.81
N GLY A 24 5.95 3.76 3.83
CA GLY A 24 5.08 4.93 3.66
C GLY A 24 5.75 6.09 2.94
N VAL A 25 6.98 6.43 3.32
CA VAL A 25 7.77 7.50 2.66
C VAL A 25 8.06 7.15 1.20
N LEU A 26 8.50 5.92 0.93
CA LEU A 26 8.81 5.49 -0.44
C LEU A 26 7.57 5.51 -1.33
N ALA A 27 6.44 5.01 -0.84
CA ALA A 27 5.18 5.07 -1.57
C ALA A 27 4.66 6.50 -1.72
N GLY A 28 4.84 7.36 -0.72
CA GLY A 28 4.49 8.78 -0.80
C GLY A 28 5.26 9.51 -1.89
N LEU A 29 6.58 9.26 -1.99
CA LEU A 29 7.43 9.80 -3.05
C LEU A 29 7.00 9.26 -4.43
N LEU A 30 6.69 7.96 -4.53
CA LEU A 30 6.21 7.35 -5.76
C LEU A 30 4.86 7.96 -6.20
N VAL A 31 3.91 8.11 -5.27
CA VAL A 31 2.60 8.72 -5.51
C VAL A 31 2.74 10.19 -5.89
N ALA A 32 3.63 10.94 -5.24
CA ALA A 32 3.88 12.33 -5.57
C ALA A 32 4.46 12.47 -6.98
N GLY A 33 5.52 11.72 -7.31
CA GLY A 33 6.12 11.71 -8.65
C GLY A 33 5.11 11.30 -9.72
N TYR A 34 4.27 10.30 -9.42
CA TYR A 34 3.19 9.89 -10.31
C TYR A 34 2.16 11.00 -10.51
N LEU A 35 1.63 11.60 -9.44
CA LEU A 35 0.63 12.66 -9.54
C LEU A 35 1.19 13.86 -10.31
N THR A 36 2.45 14.23 -10.11
CA THR A 36 3.11 15.27 -10.91
C THR A 36 3.13 14.90 -12.40
N ALA A 37 3.46 13.65 -12.75
CA ALA A 37 3.50 13.21 -14.14
C ALA A 37 2.10 13.05 -14.77
N LEU A 38 1.13 12.58 -13.99
CA LEU A 38 -0.25 12.32 -14.43
C LEU A 38 -1.02 13.63 -14.61
N LEU A 39 -0.94 14.52 -13.63
CA LEU A 39 -1.71 15.77 -13.60
C LEU A 39 -1.04 16.90 -14.36
N GLN A 40 0.25 16.78 -14.73
CA GLN A 40 1.00 17.84 -15.42
C GLN A 40 0.89 19.20 -14.73
N LEU A 41 0.98 19.19 -13.40
CA LEU A 41 0.78 20.38 -12.58
C LEU A 41 1.74 21.49 -13.03
N ASP A 42 1.19 22.65 -13.39
CA ASP A 42 1.96 23.87 -13.61
C ASP A 42 2.81 24.23 -12.36
N PRO A 43 3.91 24.99 -12.47
CA PRO A 43 4.79 25.23 -11.32
C PRO A 43 4.08 25.82 -10.08
N PRO A 44 3.12 26.76 -10.20
CA PRO A 44 2.24 27.16 -9.10
C PRO A 44 1.44 26.00 -8.50
N SER A 45 0.75 25.19 -9.31
CA SER A 45 -0.01 24.02 -8.85
C SER A 45 0.88 22.95 -8.20
N LEU A 46 2.10 22.76 -8.69
CA LEU A 46 3.09 21.85 -8.10
C LEU A 46 3.54 22.34 -6.72
N ARG A 47 3.74 23.66 -6.55
CA ARG A 47 4.02 24.25 -5.22
C ARG A 47 2.83 24.07 -4.28
N ALA A 48 1.61 24.32 -4.75
CA ALA A 48 0.40 24.14 -3.96
C ALA A 48 0.24 22.67 -3.50
N PHE A 49 0.45 21.73 -4.42
CA PHE A 49 0.47 20.30 -4.12
C PHE A 49 1.56 19.92 -3.12
N GLY A 50 2.78 20.44 -3.29
CA GLY A 50 3.88 20.20 -2.35
C GLY A 50 3.59 20.72 -0.94
N ILE A 51 3.00 21.91 -0.82
CA ILE A 51 2.56 22.49 0.46
C ILE A 51 1.46 21.64 1.07
N ALA A 52 0.47 21.21 0.27
CA ALA A 52 -0.64 20.37 0.73
C ALA A 52 -0.13 19.01 1.26
N ALA A 53 0.77 18.37 0.52
CA ALA A 53 1.40 17.11 0.92
C ALA A 53 2.23 17.28 2.20
N LEU A 54 3.00 18.37 2.31
CA LEU A 54 3.77 18.68 3.51
C LEU A 54 2.86 18.94 4.72
N ALA A 55 1.75 19.67 4.54
CA ALA A 55 0.77 19.91 5.59
C ALA A 55 0.15 18.59 6.08
N ALA A 56 -0.24 17.70 5.16
CA ALA A 56 -0.74 16.37 5.49
C ALA A 56 0.31 15.56 6.29
N LEU A 57 1.58 15.59 5.87
CA LEU A 57 2.68 14.95 6.61
C LEU A 57 2.88 15.55 8.00
N CYS A 58 2.84 16.87 8.15
CA CYS A 58 2.98 17.56 9.43
C CYS A 58 1.86 17.21 10.43
N VAL A 59 0.64 16.91 9.95
CA VAL A 59 -0.48 16.50 10.81
C VAL A 59 -0.44 15.00 11.10
N LEU A 60 -0.22 14.17 10.08
CA LEU A 60 -0.31 12.72 10.20
C LEU A 60 0.90 12.10 10.90
N THR A 61 2.10 12.66 10.75
CA THR A 61 3.31 12.15 11.40
C THR A 61 3.25 12.17 12.93
N PRO A 62 2.91 13.30 13.61
CA PRO A 62 2.81 13.31 15.07
C PRO A 62 1.66 12.43 15.56
N LEU A 63 0.53 12.40 14.85
CA LEU A 63 -0.59 11.51 15.17
C LEU A 63 -0.17 10.04 15.10
N GLY A 64 0.53 9.66 14.02
CA GLY A 64 1.11 8.33 13.84
C GLY A 64 2.08 7.98 14.95
N HIS A 65 2.97 8.89 15.33
CA HIS A 65 3.92 8.67 16.44
C HIS A 65 3.22 8.45 17.79
N VAL A 66 2.14 9.19 18.06
CA VAL A 66 1.33 8.98 19.29
C VAL A 66 0.65 7.61 19.25
N MET A 67 0.10 7.21 18.11
CA MET A 67 -0.53 5.90 17.95
C MET A 67 0.49 4.75 18.05
N GLU A 68 1.65 4.87 17.41
CA GLU A 68 2.74 3.89 17.51
C GLU A 68 3.24 3.75 18.94
N ARG A 69 3.41 4.85 19.68
CA ARG A 69 3.82 4.80 21.09
C ARG A 69 2.80 4.07 21.96
N ARG A 70 1.51 4.26 21.69
CA ARG A 70 0.43 3.54 22.40
C ARG A 70 0.46 2.04 22.07
N ALA A 71 0.56 1.71 20.79
CA ALA A 71 0.63 0.34 20.29
C ALA A 71 1.83 -0.45 20.86
N GLN A 72 2.99 0.19 20.94
CA GLN A 72 4.22 -0.43 21.44
C GLN A 72 4.33 -0.50 22.96
N ARG A 73 3.48 0.20 23.72
CA ARG A 73 3.67 0.45 25.16
C ARG A 73 3.92 -0.83 25.94
N ASP A 74 3.06 -1.82 25.75
CA ASP A 74 3.07 -3.03 26.56
C ASP A 74 4.20 -3.99 26.12
N VAL A 75 4.55 -4.02 24.82
CA VAL A 75 5.72 -4.76 24.32
C VAL A 75 7.02 -4.16 24.90
N VAL A 76 7.15 -2.84 24.88
CA VAL A 76 8.32 -2.14 25.43
C VAL A 76 8.42 -2.33 26.94
N LYS A 77 7.29 -2.28 27.66
CA LYS A 77 7.25 -2.55 29.10
C LYS A 77 7.74 -3.97 29.40
N ALA A 78 7.29 -4.98 28.64
CA ALA A 78 7.74 -6.36 28.81
C ALA A 78 9.23 -6.54 28.49
N LEU A 79 9.73 -5.93 27.41
CA LEU A 79 11.17 -5.96 27.09
C LEU A 79 12.03 -5.31 28.17
N ALA A 80 11.58 -4.18 28.74
CA ALA A 80 12.29 -3.49 29.82
C ALA A 80 12.29 -4.32 31.11
N ALA A 81 11.14 -4.88 31.50
CA ALA A 81 11.00 -5.74 32.67
C ALA A 81 11.83 -7.03 32.53
N GLU A 82 11.86 -7.62 31.34
CA GLU A 82 12.71 -8.77 31.06
C GLU A 82 14.20 -8.44 31.16
N ALA A 83 14.64 -7.31 30.61
CA ALA A 83 16.04 -6.86 30.71
C ALA A 83 16.46 -6.59 32.17
N ALA A 84 15.52 -6.16 33.02
CA ALA A 84 15.73 -5.97 34.44
C ALA A 84 15.54 -7.26 35.29
N ALA A 85 15.29 -8.42 34.65
CA ALA A 85 14.94 -9.68 35.31
C ALA A 85 13.74 -9.57 36.28
N ALA A 86 12.84 -8.63 36.05
CA ALA A 86 11.67 -8.31 36.88
C ALA A 86 10.35 -8.50 36.10
N LEU A 87 10.30 -9.50 35.21
CA LEU A 87 9.13 -9.76 34.37
C LEU A 87 8.07 -10.55 35.14
N ASP A 88 7.02 -9.85 35.58
CA ASP A 88 5.84 -10.46 36.18
C ASP A 88 4.90 -11.08 35.13
N ASP A 89 4.05 -12.01 35.58
CA ASP A 89 3.12 -12.76 34.72
C ASP A 89 2.14 -11.85 33.97
N GLU A 90 1.67 -10.76 34.60
CA GLU A 90 0.73 -9.84 33.96
C GLU A 90 1.41 -9.06 32.83
N THR A 91 2.60 -8.51 33.08
CA THR A 91 3.40 -7.85 32.04
C THR A 91 3.81 -8.82 30.93
N LEU A 92 4.12 -10.08 31.25
CA LEU A 92 4.41 -11.13 30.26
C LEU A 92 3.22 -11.37 29.33
N ARG A 93 2.01 -11.56 29.87
CA ARG A 93 0.78 -11.76 29.08
C ARG A 93 0.43 -10.53 28.26
N ALA A 94 0.52 -9.34 28.83
CA ALA A 94 0.24 -8.08 28.15
C ALA A 94 1.22 -7.84 26.99
N GLY A 95 2.52 -8.04 27.24
CA GLY A 95 3.57 -7.94 26.23
C GLY A 95 3.38 -8.93 25.10
N TYR A 96 3.05 -10.20 25.40
CA TYR A 96 2.79 -11.21 24.38
C TYR A 96 1.56 -10.87 23.52
N ARG A 97 0.45 -10.45 24.14
CA ARG A 97 -0.77 -10.03 23.43
C ARG A 97 -0.51 -8.81 22.55
N ALA A 98 0.21 -7.81 23.07
CA ALA A 98 0.55 -6.62 22.30
C ALA A 98 1.49 -6.96 21.13
N ALA A 99 2.44 -7.86 21.32
CA ALA A 99 3.32 -8.35 20.25
C ALA A 99 2.53 -9.03 19.11
N LEU A 100 1.47 -9.77 19.43
CA LEU A 100 0.58 -10.37 18.43
C LEU A 100 -0.24 -9.33 17.65
N ARG A 101 -0.67 -8.26 18.33
CA ARG A 101 -1.54 -7.22 17.74
C ARG A 101 -0.78 -6.15 16.96
N LEU A 102 0.49 -5.93 17.27
CA LEU A 102 1.29 -4.83 16.73
C LEU A 102 1.26 -4.73 15.18
N PRO A 103 1.39 -5.82 14.40
CA PRO A 103 1.29 -5.74 12.94
C PRO A 103 -0.10 -5.33 12.44
N LEU A 104 -1.17 -5.72 13.15
CA LEU A 104 -2.55 -5.34 12.81
C LEU A 104 -2.82 -3.88 13.17
N GLU A 105 -2.33 -3.40 14.30
CA GLU A 105 -2.45 -1.99 14.69
C GLU A 105 -1.71 -1.08 13.69
N GLY A 106 -0.52 -1.49 13.23
CA GLY A 106 0.19 -0.84 12.14
C GLY A 106 -0.61 -0.83 10.83
N LEU A 107 -1.25 -1.95 10.48
CA LEU A 107 -2.12 -2.05 9.30
C LEU A 107 -3.30 -1.08 9.39
N ILE A 108 -4.01 -1.06 10.53
CA ILE A 108 -5.15 -0.16 10.76
C ILE A 108 -4.73 1.30 10.60
N TRP A 109 -3.56 1.66 11.15
CA TRP A 109 -3.02 3.00 10.98
C TRP A 109 -2.81 3.36 9.51
N GLN A 110 -2.20 2.47 8.71
CA GLN A 110 -1.98 2.72 7.29
C GLN A 110 -3.32 2.86 6.53
N VAL A 111 -4.30 2.00 6.81
CA VAL A 111 -5.65 2.08 6.21
C VAL A 111 -6.33 3.41 6.48
N LEU A 112 -6.15 4.00 7.66
CA LEU A 112 -6.73 5.29 8.02
C LEU A 112 -5.92 6.47 7.46
N CYS A 113 -4.59 6.37 7.50
CA CYS A 113 -3.68 7.45 7.13
C CYS A 113 -3.79 7.82 5.65
N TRP A 114 -3.81 6.85 4.74
CA TRP A 114 -3.80 7.10 3.29
C TRP A 114 -5.05 7.83 2.77
N PRO A 115 -6.28 7.41 3.08
CA PRO A 115 -7.49 8.15 2.72
C PRO A 115 -7.50 9.54 3.36
N THR A 116 -7.14 9.64 4.65
CA THR A 116 -7.11 10.94 5.35
C THR A 116 -6.14 11.91 4.69
N ALA A 117 -4.94 11.44 4.34
CA ALA A 117 -3.96 12.23 3.60
C ALA A 117 -4.53 12.74 2.28
N SER A 118 -5.21 11.87 1.52
CA SER A 118 -5.80 12.25 0.23
C SER A 118 -6.87 13.34 0.37
N LEU A 119 -7.75 13.22 1.38
CA LEU A 119 -8.79 14.21 1.64
C LEU A 119 -8.20 15.55 2.06
N VAL A 120 -7.15 15.54 2.89
CA VAL A 120 -6.42 16.76 3.28
C VAL A 120 -5.78 17.43 2.06
N VAL A 121 -5.14 16.64 1.18
CA VAL A 121 -4.53 17.17 -0.05
C VAL A 121 -5.58 17.77 -0.99
N ILE A 122 -6.70 17.08 -1.21
CA ILE A 122 -7.79 17.56 -2.08
C ILE A 122 -8.41 18.85 -1.51
N ALA A 123 -8.74 18.87 -0.21
CA ALA A 123 -9.29 20.06 0.42
C ALA A 123 -8.31 21.24 0.35
N SER A 124 -7.01 21.00 0.62
CA SER A 124 -5.97 22.03 0.54
C SER A 124 -5.80 22.56 -0.87
N LEU A 125 -5.76 21.69 -1.88
CA LEU A 125 -5.69 22.12 -3.28
C LEU A 125 -6.93 22.91 -3.68
N GLY A 126 -8.13 22.50 -3.24
CA GLY A 126 -9.38 23.19 -3.59
C GLY A 126 -9.42 24.60 -3.02
N LEU A 127 -8.93 24.77 -1.79
CA LEU A 127 -8.78 26.08 -1.17
C LEU A 127 -7.72 26.97 -1.84
N GLN A 128 -6.62 26.40 -2.32
CA GLN A 128 -5.51 27.16 -2.91
C GLN A 128 -5.72 27.51 -4.38
N LEU A 129 -6.33 26.62 -5.16
CA LEU A 129 -6.49 26.78 -6.61
C LEU A 129 -7.86 27.34 -6.99
N GLY A 130 -8.83 27.37 -6.07
CA GLY A 130 -10.20 27.87 -6.31
C GLY A 130 -11.06 26.94 -7.17
N GLU A 131 -10.43 26.12 -8.02
CA GLU A 131 -11.08 25.17 -8.91
C GLU A 131 -10.36 23.82 -8.86
N LEU A 132 -11.11 22.77 -8.53
CA LEU A 132 -10.59 21.40 -8.51
C LEU A 132 -11.53 20.50 -9.28
N ASP A 133 -11.08 20.13 -10.48
CA ASP A 133 -11.84 19.24 -11.36
C ASP A 133 -12.05 17.85 -10.70
N PRO A 134 -13.23 17.21 -10.88
CA PRO A 134 -13.50 15.89 -10.35
C PRO A 134 -12.47 14.83 -10.76
N PHE A 135 -11.87 14.94 -11.95
CA PHE A 135 -10.81 14.01 -12.38
C PHE A 135 -9.56 14.15 -11.51
N ARG A 136 -9.11 15.37 -11.20
CA ARG A 136 -7.95 15.58 -10.32
C ARG A 136 -8.21 15.03 -8.92
N SER A 137 -9.41 15.29 -8.38
CA SER A 137 -9.83 14.74 -7.08
C SER A 137 -9.76 13.22 -7.09
N LEU A 138 -10.36 12.59 -8.10
CA LEU A 138 -10.37 11.14 -8.26
C LEU A 138 -8.96 10.58 -8.41
N ALA A 139 -8.12 11.22 -9.23
CA ALA A 139 -6.73 10.83 -9.44
C ALA A 139 -5.93 10.88 -8.13
N VAL A 140 -6.09 11.92 -7.30
CA VAL A 140 -5.44 12.02 -6.00
C VAL A 140 -5.92 10.91 -5.04
N VAL A 141 -7.22 10.67 -4.96
CA VAL A 141 -7.77 9.56 -4.13
C VAL A 141 -7.23 8.22 -4.61
N CYS A 142 -7.34 7.90 -5.89
CA CYS A 142 -6.88 6.62 -6.45
C CYS A 142 -5.37 6.43 -6.26
N SER A 143 -4.57 7.50 -6.41
CA SER A 143 -3.13 7.44 -6.21
C SER A 143 -2.76 7.22 -4.73
N ALA A 144 -3.44 7.89 -3.81
CA ALA A 144 -3.23 7.67 -2.38
C ALA A 144 -3.67 6.25 -1.94
N LEU A 145 -4.84 5.79 -2.39
CA LEU A 145 -5.33 4.45 -2.07
C LEU A 145 -4.43 3.36 -2.65
N SER A 146 -3.89 3.56 -3.85
CA SER A 146 -2.92 2.63 -4.45
C SER A 146 -1.57 2.65 -3.71
N GLY A 147 -1.07 3.82 -3.30
CA GLY A 147 0.09 3.93 -2.40
C GLY A 147 -0.12 3.15 -1.11
N GLY A 148 -1.28 3.32 -0.47
CA GLY A 148 -1.66 2.56 0.73
C GLY A 148 -1.73 1.07 0.47
N ALA A 149 -2.40 0.65 -0.60
CA ALA A 149 -2.51 -0.74 -1.04
C ALA A 149 -1.15 -1.44 -1.16
N ILE A 150 -0.16 -0.75 -1.71
CA ILE A 150 1.21 -1.26 -1.82
C ILE A 150 1.88 -1.31 -0.45
N VAL A 151 1.77 -0.27 0.37
CA VAL A 151 2.45 -0.16 1.68
C VAL A 151 1.94 -1.17 2.70
N LEU A 152 0.63 -1.41 2.73
CA LEU A 152 -0.05 -2.27 3.69
C LEU A 152 0.66 -3.63 3.90
N PRO A 153 0.87 -4.46 2.85
CA PRO A 153 1.55 -5.74 3.02
C PRO A 153 2.99 -5.60 3.49
N PHE A 154 3.76 -4.66 2.95
CA PHE A 154 5.15 -4.48 3.35
C PHE A 154 5.27 -4.09 4.83
N ALA A 155 4.47 -3.11 5.27
CA ALA A 155 4.43 -2.70 6.67
C ALA A 155 4.00 -3.87 7.58
N TYR A 156 2.95 -4.62 7.20
CA TYR A 156 2.48 -5.77 7.96
C TYR A 156 3.56 -6.85 8.12
N TYR A 157 4.18 -7.30 7.02
CA TYR A 157 5.19 -8.36 7.07
C TYR A 157 6.50 -7.88 7.72
N ALA A 158 6.89 -6.62 7.52
CA ALA A 158 8.06 -6.04 8.19
C ALA A 158 7.87 -5.97 9.71
N LEU A 159 6.72 -5.49 10.18
CA LEU A 159 6.37 -5.46 11.60
C LEU A 159 6.26 -6.88 12.18
N ARG A 160 5.65 -7.81 11.44
CA ARG A 160 5.56 -9.21 11.86
C ARG A 160 6.96 -9.84 12.01
N ALA A 161 7.85 -9.63 11.04
CA ALA A 161 9.23 -10.12 11.09
C ALA A 161 10.02 -9.50 12.26
N LEU A 162 9.82 -8.21 12.53
CA LEU A 162 10.44 -7.50 13.64
C LEU A 162 10.01 -8.04 15.01
N VAL A 163 8.71 -8.32 15.17
CA VAL A 163 8.14 -8.71 16.47
C VAL A 163 8.26 -10.21 16.73
N ARG A 164 8.42 -11.04 15.69
CA ARG A 164 8.61 -12.49 15.79
C ARG A 164 9.58 -12.94 16.89
N PRO A 165 10.84 -12.45 16.98
CA PRO A 165 11.76 -12.89 18.03
C PRO A 165 11.30 -12.54 19.45
N VAL A 166 10.66 -11.37 19.62
CA VAL A 166 10.09 -10.97 20.92
C VAL A 166 8.93 -11.89 21.28
N ARG A 167 8.03 -12.14 20.33
CA ARG A 167 6.89 -13.04 20.49
C ARG A 167 7.32 -14.45 20.85
N GLU A 168 8.27 -15.05 20.13
CA GLU A 168 8.76 -16.41 20.38
C GLU A 168 9.36 -16.55 21.79
N ARG A 169 10.10 -15.52 22.23
CA ARG A 169 10.73 -15.49 23.55
C ARG A 169 9.72 -15.33 24.70
N LEU A 170 8.78 -14.41 24.57
CA LEU A 170 7.68 -14.27 25.54
C LEU A 170 6.80 -15.52 25.55
N ALA A 171 6.53 -16.10 24.38
CA ALA A 171 5.80 -17.35 24.25
C ALA A 171 6.49 -18.46 25.06
N ALA A 172 7.81 -18.64 24.93
CA ALA A 172 8.55 -19.69 25.62
C ALA A 172 8.32 -19.75 27.14
N ARG A 173 8.01 -18.61 27.77
CA ARG A 173 7.72 -18.50 29.23
C ARG A 173 6.26 -18.73 29.59
N LEU A 174 5.33 -18.70 28.63
CA LEU A 174 3.90 -18.89 28.87
C LEU A 174 3.49 -20.38 28.75
N PRO A 175 2.52 -20.87 29.53
CA PRO A 175 1.91 -22.19 29.31
C PRO A 175 1.22 -22.28 27.94
N LEU A 176 1.25 -23.46 27.30
CA LEU A 176 0.67 -23.66 25.95
C LEU A 176 -0.83 -23.34 25.89
N ALA A 177 -1.59 -23.71 26.92
CA ALA A 177 -3.02 -23.42 27.01
C ALA A 177 -3.30 -21.91 27.00
N GLU A 178 -2.42 -21.14 27.65
CA GLU A 178 -2.52 -19.69 27.68
C GLU A 178 -2.11 -19.06 26.34
N ARG A 179 -1.05 -19.56 25.70
CA ARG A 179 -0.66 -19.14 24.34
C ARG A 179 -1.82 -19.30 23.35
N ALA A 180 -2.53 -20.43 23.41
CA ALA A 180 -3.67 -20.69 22.53
C ALA A 180 -4.83 -19.70 22.75
N ARG A 181 -5.15 -19.36 24.01
CA ARG A 181 -6.18 -18.37 24.35
C ARG A 181 -5.83 -16.95 23.90
N LEU A 182 -4.55 -16.62 23.91
CA LEU A 182 -4.05 -15.29 23.54
C LEU A 182 -3.77 -15.15 22.03
N SER A 183 -3.59 -16.26 21.31
CA SER A 183 -3.31 -16.25 19.87
C SER A 183 -4.48 -15.66 19.07
N LEU A 184 -4.14 -14.84 18.08
CA LEU A 184 -5.12 -14.25 17.18
C LEU A 184 -5.04 -14.98 15.86
N ILE A 185 -6.07 -15.74 15.50
CA ILE A 185 -6.06 -16.51 14.26
C ILE A 185 -6.36 -15.56 13.11
N VAL A 186 -5.35 -15.26 12.29
CA VAL A 186 -5.53 -14.56 11.02
C VAL A 186 -5.56 -15.62 9.92
N PRO A 187 -6.70 -15.83 9.24
CA PRO A 187 -6.78 -16.86 8.22
C PRO A 187 -5.78 -16.60 7.09
N LEU A 188 -5.11 -17.64 6.60
CA LEU A 188 -4.08 -17.57 5.56
C LEU A 188 -4.63 -16.93 4.29
N ARG A 189 -5.92 -17.15 3.98
CA ARG A 189 -6.59 -16.47 2.86
C ARG A 189 -6.55 -14.95 2.98
N TRP A 190 -6.67 -14.39 4.19
CA TRP A 190 -6.59 -12.94 4.41
C TRP A 190 -5.15 -12.44 4.33
N LYS A 191 -4.16 -13.28 4.64
CA LYS A 191 -2.73 -12.96 4.48
C LYS A 191 -2.28 -12.97 3.01
N LEU A 192 -2.89 -13.83 2.19
CA LEU A 192 -2.51 -14.05 0.79
C LEU A 192 -3.39 -13.28 -0.20
N VAL A 193 -4.70 -13.52 -0.16
CA VAL A 193 -5.63 -13.04 -1.18
C VAL A 193 -5.86 -11.55 -1.04
N ALA A 194 -6.05 -11.04 0.18
CA ALA A 194 -6.40 -9.64 0.36
C ALA A 194 -5.29 -8.68 -0.12
N PRO A 195 -3.99 -8.86 0.25
CA PRO A 195 -2.94 -7.98 -0.26
C PRO A 195 -2.72 -8.14 -1.76
N THR A 196 -2.78 -9.37 -2.29
CA THR A 196 -2.60 -9.62 -3.73
C THR A 196 -3.72 -8.97 -4.54
N ALA A 197 -4.98 -9.18 -4.16
CA ALA A 197 -6.14 -8.58 -4.80
C ALA A 197 -6.08 -7.05 -4.72
N LEU A 198 -5.68 -6.50 -3.58
CA LEU A 198 -5.56 -5.06 -3.36
C LEU A 198 -4.46 -4.44 -4.24
N VAL A 199 -3.28 -5.07 -4.34
CA VAL A 199 -2.20 -4.63 -5.24
C VAL A 199 -2.61 -4.74 -6.70
N CYS A 200 -3.28 -5.82 -7.11
CA CYS A 200 -3.79 -5.98 -8.47
C CYS A 200 -4.84 -4.92 -8.82
N ALA A 201 -5.79 -4.66 -7.93
CA ALA A 201 -6.81 -3.63 -8.13
C ALA A 201 -6.20 -2.22 -8.22
N ALA A 202 -5.28 -1.90 -7.32
CA ALA A 202 -4.54 -0.63 -7.32
C ALA A 202 -3.76 -0.44 -8.63
N THR A 203 -3.07 -1.48 -9.07
CA THR A 203 -2.35 -1.53 -10.34
C THR A 203 -3.27 -1.29 -11.52
N PHE A 204 -4.39 -2.01 -11.58
CA PHE A 204 -5.32 -1.92 -12.69
C PHE A 204 -5.92 -0.51 -12.79
N ALA A 205 -6.36 0.05 -11.66
CA ALA A 205 -6.86 1.42 -11.60
C ALA A 205 -5.81 2.43 -12.08
N PHE A 206 -4.55 2.23 -11.69
CA PHE A 206 -3.44 3.07 -12.13
C PHE A 206 -3.18 2.95 -13.64
N ALA A 207 -3.08 1.73 -14.15
CA ALA A 207 -2.87 1.47 -15.56
C ALA A 207 -4.01 2.06 -16.41
N ALA A 208 -5.25 2.00 -15.93
CA ALA A 208 -6.41 2.61 -16.58
C ALA A 208 -6.33 4.14 -16.58
N LEU A 209 -6.14 4.78 -15.42
CA LEU A 209 -6.01 6.25 -15.32
C LEU A 209 -4.86 6.77 -16.18
N PHE A 210 -3.74 6.05 -16.17
CA PHE A 210 -2.59 6.42 -16.95
C PHE A 210 -2.82 6.22 -18.45
N ALA A 211 -3.39 5.09 -18.86
CA ALA A 211 -3.71 4.84 -20.26
C ALA A 211 -4.65 5.93 -20.81
N THR A 212 -5.64 6.35 -20.02
CA THR A 212 -6.54 7.45 -20.37
C THR A 212 -5.81 8.78 -20.55
N SER A 213 -4.94 9.17 -19.61
CA SER A 213 -4.20 10.44 -19.72
C SER A 213 -3.18 10.44 -20.86
N ALA A 214 -2.51 9.31 -21.10
CA ALA A 214 -1.56 9.15 -22.19
C ALA A 214 -2.23 9.11 -23.57
N ALA A 215 -3.48 8.63 -23.65
CA ALA A 215 -4.26 8.66 -24.88
C ALA A 215 -4.55 10.08 -25.38
N LEU A 216 -4.78 11.01 -24.46
CA LEU A 216 -5.26 12.35 -24.79
C LEU A 216 -4.17 13.25 -25.40
N ARG A 217 -2.90 13.08 -25.00
CA ARG A 217 -1.82 13.99 -25.39
C ARG A 217 -1.55 14.08 -26.90
N PRO A 218 -1.45 12.96 -27.65
CA PRO A 218 -1.24 13.03 -29.09
C PRO A 218 -2.43 13.68 -29.81
N VAL A 219 -3.64 13.43 -29.32
CA VAL A 219 -4.87 14.01 -29.90
C VAL A 219 -4.89 15.51 -29.66
N GLU A 220 -4.60 15.96 -28.44
CA GLU A 220 -4.45 17.38 -28.11
C GLU A 220 -3.35 18.06 -28.95
N ALA A 221 -2.19 17.41 -29.12
CA ALA A 221 -1.12 17.97 -29.94
C ALA A 221 -1.53 18.11 -31.41
N HIS A 222 -2.27 17.16 -31.96
CA HIS A 222 -2.79 17.24 -33.32
C HIS A 222 -3.87 18.32 -33.45
N ASP A 223 -4.82 18.34 -32.53
CA ASP A 223 -5.92 19.30 -32.49
C ASP A 223 -5.41 20.74 -32.32
N THR A 224 -4.46 21.00 -31.42
CA THR A 224 -3.79 22.31 -31.31
C THR A 224 -3.03 22.69 -32.60
N GLN A 225 -2.39 21.73 -33.27
CA GLN A 225 -1.72 21.98 -34.55
C GLN A 225 -2.71 22.38 -35.65
N VAL A 226 -3.85 21.71 -35.75
CA VAL A 226 -4.93 22.04 -36.69
C VAL A 226 -5.50 23.43 -36.38
N LYS A 227 -5.75 23.73 -35.11
CA LYS A 227 -6.21 25.06 -34.66
C LYS A 227 -5.22 26.17 -35.00
N SER A 228 -3.93 26.00 -34.70
CA SER A 228 -2.91 26.98 -35.04
C SER A 228 -2.75 27.16 -36.56
N ALA A 229 -2.94 26.11 -37.35
CA ALA A 229 -2.96 26.24 -38.81
C ALA A 229 -4.18 27.03 -39.30
N PHE A 230 -5.37 26.72 -38.76
CA PHE A 230 -6.60 27.42 -39.07
C PHE A 230 -6.56 28.90 -38.68
N LEU A 231 -6.10 29.21 -37.47
CA LEU A 231 -6.01 30.58 -36.97
C LEU A 231 -5.02 31.43 -37.77
N ARG A 232 -3.88 30.88 -38.18
CA ARG A 232 -2.93 31.58 -39.06
C ARG A 232 -3.51 31.84 -40.44
N TRP A 233 -4.26 30.88 -41.00
CA TRP A 233 -4.99 31.09 -42.25
C TRP A 233 -6.07 32.19 -42.09
N ALA A 234 -6.87 32.13 -41.02
CA ALA A 234 -7.92 33.10 -40.74
C ALA A 234 -7.34 34.52 -40.56
N ALA A 235 -6.24 34.66 -39.81
CA ALA A 235 -5.56 35.94 -39.60
C ALA A 235 -4.83 36.47 -40.85
N GLY A 236 -4.36 35.58 -41.73
CA GLY A 236 -3.67 35.93 -42.96
C GLY A 236 -4.59 36.25 -44.15
N THR A 237 -5.91 36.10 -44.00
CA THR A 237 -6.87 36.37 -45.07
C THR A 237 -6.88 37.87 -45.36
N PRO A 238 -6.41 38.32 -46.54
CA PRO A 238 -6.23 39.73 -46.83
C PRO A 238 -7.59 40.37 -47.11
N SER A 239 -8.22 40.93 -46.10
CA SER A 239 -9.45 41.69 -46.29
C SER A 239 -9.36 43.02 -45.57
N GLY A 240 -9.51 44.12 -46.32
CA GLY A 240 -9.91 45.42 -45.77
C GLY A 240 -11.33 45.43 -45.17
N VAL A 241 -11.87 44.24 -44.87
CA VAL A 241 -13.18 43.95 -44.29
C VAL A 241 -12.91 43.03 -43.11
N GLU A 242 -13.35 43.41 -41.92
CA GLU A 242 -13.25 42.56 -40.73
C GLU A 242 -13.86 41.19 -41.02
N PRO A 243 -13.15 40.08 -40.75
CA PRO A 243 -13.67 38.75 -41.02
C PRO A 243 -14.92 38.49 -40.19
N ASP A 244 -15.99 38.02 -40.84
CA ASP A 244 -17.22 37.63 -40.16
C ASP A 244 -16.95 36.40 -39.27
N LEU A 245 -17.00 36.60 -37.96
CA LEU A 245 -16.85 35.56 -36.95
C LEU A 245 -17.85 34.41 -37.15
N GLY A 246 -19.04 34.69 -37.67
CA GLY A 246 -20.05 33.69 -37.97
C GLY A 246 -19.58 32.72 -39.05
N GLU A 247 -19.06 33.25 -40.15
CA GLU A 247 -18.50 32.46 -41.26
C GLU A 247 -17.27 31.65 -40.81
N LEU A 248 -16.33 32.30 -40.10
CA LEU A 248 -15.14 31.61 -39.59
C LEU A 248 -15.51 30.49 -38.61
N ARG A 249 -16.52 30.68 -37.77
CA ARG A 249 -17.00 29.65 -36.84
C ARG A 249 -17.65 28.48 -37.59
N GLY A 250 -18.41 28.75 -38.66
CA GLY A 250 -18.97 27.73 -39.54
C GLY A 250 -17.89 26.88 -40.19
N LEU A 251 -16.89 27.54 -40.78
CA LEU A 251 -15.76 26.88 -41.44
C LEU A 251 -14.88 26.10 -40.46
N ALA A 252 -14.62 26.65 -39.27
CA ALA A 252 -13.85 25.95 -38.23
C ALA A 252 -14.52 24.63 -37.83
N ARG A 253 -15.85 24.59 -37.74
CA ARG A 253 -16.61 23.38 -37.43
C ARG A 253 -16.62 22.39 -38.60
N GLU A 254 -16.81 22.88 -39.82
CA GLU A 254 -16.81 22.06 -41.04
C GLU A 254 -15.47 21.35 -41.25
N LEU A 255 -14.36 22.06 -41.01
CA LEU A 255 -13.01 21.51 -41.10
C LEU A 255 -12.59 20.70 -39.87
N HIS A 256 -13.45 20.59 -38.85
CA HIS A 256 -13.11 20.05 -37.53
C HIS A 256 -11.87 20.71 -36.91
N ALA A 257 -11.62 21.98 -37.24
CA ALA A 257 -10.51 22.74 -36.68
C ALA A 257 -10.82 23.22 -35.27
N ALA A 258 -12.07 23.59 -34.99
CA ALA A 258 -12.52 23.88 -33.63
C ALA A 258 -14.04 23.77 -33.51
N GLU A 259 -14.51 23.29 -32.35
CA GLU A 259 -15.94 23.34 -32.02
C GLU A 259 -16.45 24.76 -31.81
N GLN A 260 -15.61 25.63 -31.23
CA GLN A 260 -15.95 27.00 -30.94
C GLN A 260 -14.79 27.94 -31.28
N LEU A 261 -15.15 29.12 -31.76
CA LEU A 261 -14.23 30.20 -32.10
C LEU A 261 -14.68 31.45 -31.36
N LEU A 262 -13.74 32.08 -30.65
CA LEU A 262 -13.95 33.24 -29.80
C LEU A 262 -13.08 34.40 -30.29
N ARG A 263 -13.56 35.62 -30.08
CA ARG A 263 -12.77 36.84 -30.20
C ARG A 263 -12.70 37.50 -28.82
N LEU A 264 -11.49 37.74 -28.35
CA LEU A 264 -11.21 38.52 -27.15
C LEU A 264 -10.70 39.89 -27.57
N ASP A 265 -11.13 40.95 -26.90
CA ASP A 265 -10.52 42.25 -27.10
C ASP A 265 -9.06 42.29 -26.56
N ALA A 266 -8.36 43.40 -26.79
CA ALA A 266 -7.00 43.59 -26.28
C ALA A 266 -6.87 43.49 -24.75
N SER A 267 -7.98 43.63 -24.00
CA SER A 267 -8.02 43.46 -22.54
C SER A 267 -8.32 42.02 -22.10
N GLY A 268 -8.62 41.12 -23.04
CA GLY A 268 -9.02 39.75 -22.78
C GLY A 268 -10.51 39.53 -22.58
N ARG A 269 -11.34 40.57 -22.76
CA ARG A 269 -12.79 40.45 -22.60
C ARG A 269 -13.37 39.76 -23.84
N GLU A 270 -14.19 38.75 -23.60
CA GLU A 270 -14.87 38.04 -24.68
C GLU A 270 -15.89 38.96 -25.36
N LEU A 271 -15.76 39.11 -26.67
CA LEU A 271 -16.66 39.93 -27.51
C LEU A 271 -17.84 39.12 -28.08
N SER A 272 -17.91 37.82 -27.80
CA SER A 272 -19.00 36.96 -28.27
C SER A 272 -20.23 37.08 -27.37
N GLU A 273 -21.42 37.11 -27.99
CA GLU A 273 -22.69 36.97 -27.29
C GLU A 273 -22.86 35.50 -26.85
N GLY A 274 -22.63 35.22 -25.57
CA GLY A 274 -22.74 33.88 -25.01
C GLY A 274 -22.25 33.76 -23.56
N PRO A 275 -22.46 32.60 -22.92
CA PRO A 275 -21.79 32.30 -21.66
C PRO A 275 -20.28 32.31 -21.88
N ALA A 276 -19.51 32.78 -20.90
CA ALA A 276 -18.05 32.76 -20.98
C ALA A 276 -17.56 31.33 -21.17
N LEU A 277 -16.86 31.09 -22.27
CA LEU A 277 -16.39 29.75 -22.64
C LEU A 277 -14.98 29.48 -22.11
N LEU A 278 -14.15 30.52 -21.99
CA LEU A 278 -12.84 30.43 -21.33
C LEU A 278 -12.95 30.67 -19.82
N THR A 279 -12.21 29.88 -19.05
CA THR A 279 -12.02 30.11 -17.62
C THR A 279 -11.21 31.41 -17.39
N GLU A 280 -11.28 31.96 -16.18
CA GLU A 280 -10.50 33.16 -15.84
C GLU A 280 -8.99 32.90 -15.95
N ARG A 281 -8.52 31.71 -15.55
CA ARG A 281 -7.12 31.29 -15.72
C ARG A 281 -6.70 31.20 -17.18
N GLU A 282 -7.55 30.65 -18.06
CA GLU A 282 -7.27 30.56 -19.50
C GLU A 282 -7.16 31.95 -20.13
N ARG A 283 -8.10 32.86 -19.82
CA ARG A 283 -8.03 34.25 -20.31
C ARG A 283 -6.78 34.96 -19.82
N ALA A 284 -6.47 34.85 -18.53
CA ALA A 284 -5.27 35.45 -17.96
C ALA A 284 -3.99 34.89 -18.61
N PHE A 285 -3.98 33.60 -18.96
CA PHE A 285 -2.86 32.97 -19.67
C PHE A 285 -2.70 33.51 -21.10
N VAL A 286 -3.79 33.55 -21.88
CA VAL A 286 -3.75 34.06 -23.27
C VAL A 286 -3.30 35.52 -23.31
N VAL A 287 -3.85 36.36 -22.44
CA VAL A 287 -3.56 37.81 -22.42
C VAL A 287 -2.20 38.12 -21.79
N GLY A 288 -1.78 37.32 -20.80
CA GLY A 288 -0.53 37.52 -20.07
C GLY A 288 0.71 37.17 -20.88
N LEU A 289 0.58 36.38 -21.95
CA LEU A 289 1.67 36.03 -22.83
C LEU A 289 1.90 37.12 -23.88
N ALA A 290 3.14 37.63 -23.95
CA ALA A 290 3.53 38.63 -24.95
C ALA A 290 3.62 38.06 -26.38
N GLN A 291 3.35 36.77 -26.58
CA GLN A 291 3.51 36.11 -27.89
C GLN A 291 2.25 36.30 -28.74
N PRO A 292 2.37 36.72 -30.02
CA PRO A 292 1.23 36.99 -30.89
C PRO A 292 0.47 35.72 -31.29
N GLU A 293 1.05 34.54 -31.08
CA GLU A 293 0.43 33.24 -31.35
C GLU A 293 0.86 32.22 -30.31
N GLY A 294 0.05 31.18 -30.12
CA GLY A 294 0.42 30.06 -29.25
C GLY A 294 -0.70 29.04 -29.08
N HIS A 295 -0.48 28.10 -28.18
CA HIS A 295 -1.38 26.96 -27.92
C HIS A 295 -1.38 26.52 -26.46
N SER A 296 -2.42 25.79 -26.05
CA SER A 296 -2.65 25.35 -24.67
C SER A 296 -1.77 24.20 -24.20
N ARG A 297 -0.90 23.60 -25.04
CA ARG A 297 -0.17 22.36 -24.68
C ARG A 297 0.66 22.43 -23.41
N ASP A 298 1.17 23.61 -23.06
CA ASP A 298 1.98 23.85 -21.87
C ASP A 298 1.14 24.43 -20.71
N PHE A 299 -0.18 24.44 -20.85
CA PHE A 299 -1.12 25.05 -19.93
C PHE A 299 -2.27 24.09 -19.60
N GLU A 300 -2.42 23.77 -18.32
CA GLU A 300 -3.45 22.83 -17.88
C GLU A 300 -4.85 23.48 -17.96
N SER A 301 -5.66 23.01 -18.92
CA SER A 301 -6.98 23.56 -19.20
C SER A 301 -8.00 22.44 -19.50
N PRO A 302 -9.29 22.61 -19.12
CA PRO A 302 -10.39 21.75 -19.59
C PRO A 302 -10.64 21.83 -21.11
N HIS A 303 -9.99 22.76 -21.81
CA HIS A 303 -10.10 23.00 -23.24
C HIS A 303 -8.73 22.82 -23.91
N SER A 304 -8.71 22.20 -25.10
CA SER A 304 -7.62 22.44 -26.03
C SER A 304 -7.91 23.72 -26.76
N PHE A 305 -6.97 24.66 -26.76
CA PHE A 305 -7.11 25.89 -27.50
C PHE A 305 -5.81 26.36 -28.14
N ALA A 306 -5.94 27.12 -29.22
CA ALA A 306 -4.88 27.92 -29.78
C ALA A 306 -5.35 29.36 -29.94
N TRP A 307 -4.41 30.30 -29.97
CA TRP A 307 -4.72 31.71 -30.13
C TRP A 307 -3.81 32.37 -31.17
N GLN A 308 -4.34 33.42 -31.79
CA GLN A 308 -3.63 34.29 -32.71
C GLN A 308 -4.10 35.72 -32.49
N ARG A 309 -3.16 36.66 -32.42
CA ARG A 309 -3.45 38.09 -32.38
C ARG A 309 -3.75 38.60 -33.78
N LEU A 310 -4.84 39.34 -33.92
CA LEU A 310 -5.26 39.98 -35.15
C LEU A 310 -4.62 41.36 -35.26
N GLU A 311 -3.93 41.63 -36.36
CA GLU A 311 -3.45 42.98 -36.69
C GLU A 311 -4.41 43.64 -37.69
N PRO A 312 -4.69 44.96 -37.58
CA PRO A 312 -4.13 45.91 -36.62
C PRO A 312 -4.94 46.09 -35.32
N SER A 313 -6.09 45.43 -35.15
CA SER A 313 -6.98 45.65 -34.00
C SER A 313 -6.33 45.32 -32.65
N GLY A 314 -5.39 44.37 -32.64
CA GLY A 314 -4.74 43.88 -31.44
C GLY A 314 -5.59 42.89 -30.65
N ASP A 315 -6.78 42.53 -31.16
CA ASP A 315 -7.69 41.53 -30.59
C ASP A 315 -7.10 40.11 -30.73
N TRP A 316 -7.60 39.18 -29.92
CA TRP A 316 -7.20 37.77 -29.98
C TRP A 316 -8.32 36.92 -30.59
N LEU A 317 -7.96 36.10 -31.56
CA LEU A 317 -8.81 35.03 -32.06
C LEU A 317 -8.41 33.72 -31.39
N VAL A 318 -9.36 33.06 -30.72
CA VAL A 318 -9.11 31.83 -29.95
C VAL A 318 -9.99 30.71 -30.48
N ALA A 319 -9.37 29.62 -30.90
CA ALA A 319 -10.05 28.41 -31.36
C ALA A 319 -9.99 27.37 -30.23
N LEU A 320 -11.15 26.81 -29.82
CA LEU A 320 -11.23 25.93 -28.66
C LEU A 320 -12.03 24.64 -28.93
N THR A 321 -11.71 23.59 -28.20
CA THR A 321 -12.45 22.33 -28.17
C THR A 321 -12.38 21.75 -26.76
N PRO A 322 -13.51 21.35 -26.16
CA PRO A 322 -13.53 20.67 -24.87
C PRO A 322 -12.68 19.39 -24.93
N MET A 323 -11.88 19.14 -23.89
CA MET A 323 -11.09 17.91 -23.78
C MET A 323 -11.93 16.63 -23.85
N SER A 324 -13.20 16.70 -23.41
CA SER A 324 -14.15 15.60 -23.49
C SER A 324 -14.48 15.17 -24.94
N ALA A 325 -14.30 16.04 -25.93
CA ALA A 325 -14.56 15.75 -27.34
C ALA A 325 -13.38 15.05 -28.06
N LEU A 326 -12.17 15.10 -27.48
CA LEU A 326 -10.92 14.61 -28.10
C LEU A 326 -10.61 13.12 -27.79
N GLY A 327 -11.57 12.34 -27.28
CA GLY A 327 -11.33 10.95 -26.91
C GLY A 327 -11.24 10.00 -28.10
N GLY A 328 -10.05 9.83 -28.72
CA GLY A 328 -9.85 8.89 -29.84
C GLY A 328 -8.41 8.38 -30.06
N GLU A 329 -8.24 7.06 -29.88
CA GLU A 329 -7.15 6.14 -30.27
C GLU A 329 -5.69 6.26 -29.76
N LEU A 330 -5.18 5.11 -29.31
CA LEU A 330 -4.11 4.89 -28.32
C LEU A 330 -2.85 4.22 -28.93
N ARG A 331 -1.84 4.98 -29.38
CA ARG A 331 -0.51 4.42 -29.75
C ARG A 331 0.68 4.89 -28.90
N GLY A 332 0.51 5.89 -28.04
CA GLY A 332 1.58 6.44 -27.17
C GLY A 332 1.73 5.79 -25.78
N SER A 333 0.84 4.85 -25.42
CA SER A 333 0.68 4.31 -24.06
C SER A 333 1.82 3.37 -23.58
N HIS A 334 2.71 2.94 -24.46
CA HIS A 334 3.56 1.77 -24.21
C HIS A 334 4.65 1.93 -23.14
N TRP A 335 5.32 3.09 -23.02
CA TRP A 335 6.44 3.23 -22.09
C TRP A 335 5.99 3.27 -20.62
N VAL A 336 4.87 3.93 -20.34
CA VAL A 336 4.34 3.96 -18.96
C VAL A 336 3.58 2.72 -18.60
N LEU A 337 2.91 2.08 -19.56
CA LEU A 337 2.46 0.71 -19.36
C LEU A 337 3.65 -0.19 -18.96
N GLY A 338 4.83 0.03 -19.56
CA GLY A 338 6.09 -0.60 -19.16
C GLY A 338 6.51 -0.32 -17.71
N ILE A 339 6.46 0.95 -17.25
CA ILE A 339 6.79 1.31 -15.86
C ILE A 339 5.76 0.74 -14.88
N ALA A 340 4.47 0.87 -15.17
CA ALA A 340 3.41 0.28 -14.37
C ALA A 340 3.60 -1.23 -14.24
N PHE A 341 3.90 -1.91 -15.35
CA PHE A 341 4.22 -3.34 -15.36
C PHE A 341 5.44 -3.69 -14.51
N LEU A 342 6.51 -2.88 -14.56
CA LEU A 342 7.69 -3.08 -13.69
C LEU A 342 7.36 -2.94 -12.21
N ILE A 343 6.52 -1.96 -11.82
CA ILE A 343 6.07 -1.79 -10.44
C ILE A 343 5.27 -3.01 -9.99
N VAL A 344 4.33 -3.48 -10.82
CA VAL A 344 3.53 -4.69 -10.56
C VAL A 344 4.41 -5.90 -10.36
N LEU A 345 5.37 -6.09 -11.26
CA LEU A 345 6.30 -7.21 -11.19
C LEU A 345 7.12 -7.15 -9.91
N ALA A 346 7.68 -5.99 -9.58
CA ALA A 346 8.46 -5.79 -8.36
C ALA A 346 7.63 -6.02 -7.09
N THR A 347 6.41 -5.48 -7.02
CA THR A 347 5.51 -5.70 -5.87
C THR A 347 5.08 -7.15 -5.75
N THR A 348 4.74 -7.80 -6.87
CA THR A 348 4.34 -9.22 -6.90
C THR A 348 5.48 -10.13 -6.47
N LEU A 349 6.70 -9.91 -6.98
CA LEU A 349 7.89 -10.68 -6.58
C LEU A 349 8.27 -10.44 -5.12
N GLY A 350 8.22 -9.18 -4.66
CA GLY A 350 8.49 -8.83 -3.27
C GLY A 350 7.50 -9.49 -2.30
N LEU A 351 6.20 -9.39 -2.60
CA LEU A 351 5.15 -10.01 -1.81
C LEU A 351 5.26 -11.54 -1.83
N GLY A 352 5.48 -12.13 -3.00
CA GLY A 352 5.69 -13.57 -3.16
C GLY A 352 6.86 -14.08 -2.32
N ARG A 353 7.99 -13.37 -2.32
CA ARG A 353 9.16 -13.74 -1.49
C ARG A 353 8.86 -13.67 0.00
N LEU A 354 8.14 -12.65 0.47
CA LEU A 354 7.75 -12.52 1.88
C LEU A 354 6.80 -13.64 2.31
N LEU A 355 5.82 -13.98 1.46
CA LEU A 355 4.85 -15.04 1.69
C LEU A 355 5.51 -16.42 1.72
N VAL A 356 6.34 -16.73 0.73
CA VAL A 356 7.09 -18.00 0.67
C VAL A 356 7.99 -18.12 1.89
N GLY A 357 8.68 -17.07 2.31
CA GLY A 357 9.53 -17.11 3.51
C GLY A 357 8.76 -17.42 4.81
N ASP A 358 7.55 -16.88 4.96
CA ASP A 358 6.70 -17.13 6.13
C ASP A 358 6.13 -18.56 6.15
N VAL A 359 5.61 -19.02 5.01
CA VAL A 359 5.02 -20.37 4.89
C VAL A 359 6.09 -21.46 4.90
N ALA A 360 7.17 -21.31 4.14
CA ALA A 360 8.25 -22.29 4.06
C ALA A 360 8.93 -22.46 5.42
N GLY A 361 9.28 -21.35 6.09
CA GLY A 361 9.90 -21.43 7.41
C GLY A 361 9.00 -22.10 8.47
N THR A 362 7.69 -21.87 8.41
CA THR A 362 6.73 -22.55 9.30
C THR A 362 6.63 -24.04 8.99
N THR A 363 6.58 -24.39 7.71
CA THR A 363 6.48 -25.78 7.24
C THR A 363 7.75 -26.57 7.54
N GLU A 364 8.93 -25.98 7.36
CA GLU A 364 10.22 -26.55 7.74
C GLU A 364 10.30 -26.82 9.25
N CYS A 365 9.85 -25.88 10.08
CA CYS A 365 9.77 -26.09 11.53
C CYS A 365 8.83 -27.24 11.89
N LEU A 366 7.64 -27.31 11.28
CA LEU A 366 6.70 -28.41 11.50
C LEU A 366 7.28 -29.76 11.05
N ASN A 367 7.95 -29.78 9.90
CA ASN A 367 8.59 -30.99 9.38
C ASN A 367 9.74 -31.45 10.26
N ALA A 368 10.55 -30.53 10.80
CA ALA A 368 11.61 -30.86 11.74
C ALA A 368 11.05 -31.45 13.04
N GLU A 369 9.98 -30.89 13.60
CA GLU A 369 9.31 -31.46 14.77
C GLU A 369 8.69 -32.83 14.47
N PHE A 370 8.10 -32.99 13.27
CA PHE A 370 7.59 -34.28 12.81
C PHE A 370 8.67 -35.35 12.74
N GLU A 371 9.82 -35.04 12.12
CA GLU A 371 10.95 -35.97 12.02
C GLU A 371 11.52 -36.34 13.40
N ARG A 372 11.56 -35.41 14.35
CA ARG A 372 11.97 -35.69 15.74
C ARG A 372 11.02 -36.67 16.44
N VAL A 373 9.71 -36.44 16.32
CA VAL A 373 8.70 -37.35 16.87
C VAL A 373 8.79 -38.72 16.19
N ARG A 374 8.99 -38.75 14.87
CA ARG A 374 9.19 -39.98 14.09
C ARG A 374 10.43 -40.76 14.54
N SER A 375 11.50 -40.09 14.94
CA SER A 375 12.70 -40.72 15.50
C SER A 375 12.55 -41.16 16.97
N GLY A 376 11.34 -41.07 17.55
CA GLY A 376 11.07 -41.43 18.95
C GLY A 376 11.49 -40.37 19.97
N ASP A 377 11.97 -39.21 19.52
CA ASP A 377 12.28 -38.09 20.39
C ASP A 377 11.01 -37.28 20.67
N LEU A 378 10.34 -37.61 21.76
CA LEU A 378 9.18 -36.88 22.27
C LEU A 378 9.56 -35.79 23.29
N ARG A 379 10.85 -35.45 23.40
CA ARG A 379 11.34 -34.49 24.39
C ARG A 379 11.28 -33.07 23.84
N GLY A 380 10.47 -32.22 24.45
CA GLY A 380 10.43 -30.79 24.13
C GLY A 380 9.61 -30.47 22.89
N GLN A 381 8.79 -29.43 23.02
CA GLN A 381 7.91 -28.95 21.96
C GLN A 381 8.39 -27.57 21.53
N ALA A 382 8.84 -27.44 20.27
CA ALA A 382 8.95 -26.13 19.67
C ALA A 382 7.53 -25.66 19.36
N ALA A 383 6.97 -24.78 20.19
CA ALA A 383 5.67 -24.20 19.89
C ALA A 383 5.78 -23.44 18.56
N VAL A 384 5.10 -23.93 17.53
CA VAL A 384 4.97 -23.25 16.24
C VAL A 384 4.15 -21.98 16.51
N GLY A 385 4.85 -20.89 16.75
CA GLY A 385 4.28 -19.59 17.14
C GLY A 385 3.68 -18.85 15.96
N VAL A 386 2.82 -19.51 15.20
CA VAL A 386 2.20 -18.96 13.98
C VAL A 386 0.72 -18.74 14.21
N ASP A 387 0.24 -17.62 13.67
CA ASP A 387 -1.09 -17.07 13.90
C ASP A 387 -1.99 -17.29 12.69
N ASP A 388 -2.05 -18.54 12.21
CA ASP A 388 -2.87 -18.99 11.08
C ASP A 388 -3.18 -20.50 11.21
N GLU A 389 -3.72 -21.09 10.15
CA GLU A 389 -4.07 -22.49 10.02
C GLU A 389 -2.86 -23.41 10.21
N LEU A 390 -1.64 -23.00 9.84
CA LEU A 390 -0.43 -23.78 10.11
C LEU A 390 -0.09 -23.77 11.61
N GLY A 391 -0.36 -22.65 12.29
CA GLY A 391 -0.31 -22.57 13.74
C GLY A 391 -1.31 -23.49 14.43
N VAL A 392 -2.54 -23.57 13.90
CA VAL A 392 -3.56 -24.53 14.38
C VAL A 392 -3.07 -25.96 14.21
N LEU A 393 -2.53 -26.30 13.05
CA LEU A 393 -1.94 -27.61 12.77
C LEU A 393 -0.79 -27.93 13.74
N GLY A 394 0.12 -26.99 13.97
CA GLY A 394 1.23 -27.16 14.92
C GLY A 394 0.74 -27.41 16.35
N ARG A 395 -0.34 -26.75 16.78
CA ARG A 395 -0.94 -27.01 18.11
C ARG A 395 -1.61 -28.39 18.18
N ALA A 396 -2.31 -28.81 17.13
CA ALA A 396 -2.89 -30.15 17.06
C ALA A 396 -1.79 -31.23 17.10
N PHE A 397 -0.69 -31.01 16.37
CA PHE A 397 0.47 -31.89 16.36
C PHE A 397 1.14 -31.99 17.74
N ALA A 398 1.30 -30.86 18.44
CA ALA A 398 1.82 -30.84 19.80
C ALA A 398 0.92 -31.63 20.78
N ALA A 399 -0.40 -31.48 20.68
CA ALA A 399 -1.36 -32.23 21.50
C ALA A 399 -1.32 -33.74 21.23
N MET A 400 -1.15 -34.14 19.97
CA MET A 400 -0.95 -35.55 19.59
C MET A 400 0.35 -36.11 20.18
N THR A 401 1.45 -35.38 20.05
CA THR A 401 2.77 -35.75 20.58
C THR A 401 2.72 -35.94 22.10
N GLU A 402 2.02 -35.05 22.80
CA GLU A 402 1.80 -35.15 24.24
C GLU A 402 0.97 -36.39 24.63
N SER A 403 -0.06 -36.70 23.85
CA SER A 403 -0.88 -37.89 24.04
C SER A 403 -0.10 -39.19 23.81
N LEU A 404 0.79 -39.20 22.82
CA LEU A 404 1.72 -40.30 22.56
C LEU A 404 2.70 -40.48 23.73
N ARG A 405 3.29 -39.39 24.22
CA ARG A 405 4.19 -39.40 25.37
C ARG A 405 3.51 -39.97 26.62
N SER A 406 2.29 -39.51 26.93
CA SER A 406 1.51 -40.04 28.06
C SER A 406 1.19 -41.53 27.89
N THR A 407 0.88 -41.97 26.68
CA THR A 407 0.59 -43.38 26.39
C THR A 407 1.83 -44.25 26.55
N LEU A 408 3.00 -43.81 26.06
CA LEU A 408 4.26 -44.52 26.26
C LEU A 408 4.68 -44.56 27.73
N GLN A 409 4.47 -43.49 28.50
CA GLN A 409 4.73 -43.48 29.95
C GLN A 409 3.84 -44.48 30.70
N ARG A 410 2.56 -44.58 30.31
CA ARG A 410 1.64 -45.59 30.88
C ARG A 410 2.05 -47.01 30.51
N ALA A 411 2.49 -47.23 29.26
CA ALA A 411 2.97 -48.52 28.79
C ALA A 411 4.26 -48.94 29.50
N ALA A 412 5.23 -48.04 29.64
CA ALA A 412 6.46 -48.28 30.39
C ALA A 412 6.17 -48.63 31.86
N GLY A 413 5.34 -47.82 32.52
CA GLY A 413 4.95 -48.12 33.91
C GLY A 413 4.11 -49.39 34.06
N ALA A 414 3.43 -49.87 33.00
CA ALA A 414 2.78 -51.18 33.02
C ALA A 414 3.79 -52.31 32.86
N ALA A 415 4.79 -52.17 31.99
CA ALA A 415 5.88 -53.13 31.84
C ALA A 415 6.69 -53.28 33.13
N ASP A 416 7.05 -52.17 33.79
CA ASP A 416 7.76 -52.20 35.08
C ASP A 416 7.00 -53.01 36.15
N ARG A 417 5.65 -52.88 36.19
CA ARG A 417 4.81 -53.67 37.09
C ARG A 417 4.77 -55.16 36.72
N VAL A 418 4.82 -55.49 35.44
CA VAL A 418 4.88 -56.88 34.97
C VAL A 418 6.22 -57.50 35.37
N ASP A 419 7.32 -56.79 35.21
CA ASP A 419 8.66 -57.25 35.61
C ASP A 419 8.76 -57.42 37.13
N GLU A 420 8.20 -56.49 37.92
CA GLU A 420 8.13 -56.62 39.38
C GLU A 420 7.31 -57.84 39.80
N ALA A 421 6.13 -58.05 39.19
CA ALA A 421 5.30 -59.21 39.45
C ALA A 421 5.99 -60.52 39.08
N ALA A 422 6.72 -60.56 37.96
CA ALA A 422 7.51 -61.72 37.54
C ALA A 422 8.63 -62.02 38.55
N GLY A 423 9.30 -60.99 39.08
CA GLY A 423 10.29 -61.13 40.15
C GLY A 423 9.69 -61.73 41.42
N GLN A 424 8.51 -61.25 41.85
CA GLN A 424 7.79 -61.80 43.00
C GLN A 424 7.39 -63.27 42.77
N VAL A 425 6.88 -63.62 41.59
CA VAL A 425 6.52 -65.02 41.24
C VAL A 425 7.75 -65.93 41.23
N SER A 426 8.89 -65.45 40.73
CA SER A 426 10.16 -66.20 40.77
C SER A 426 10.61 -66.45 42.21
N GLN A 427 10.48 -65.46 43.10
CA GLN A 427 10.82 -65.59 44.52
C GLN A 427 9.91 -66.59 45.23
N VAL A 428 8.60 -66.53 44.96
CA VAL A 428 7.62 -67.51 45.49
C VAL A 428 7.90 -68.91 44.96
N SER A 429 8.24 -69.06 43.68
CA SER A 429 8.57 -70.36 43.09
C SER A 429 9.83 -70.96 43.74
N ALA A 430 10.83 -70.14 44.04
CA ALA A 430 12.04 -70.56 44.73
C ALA A 430 11.76 -71.00 46.18
N SER A 431 10.91 -70.27 46.92
CA SER A 431 10.55 -70.64 48.29
C SER A 431 9.72 -71.93 48.35
N VAL A 432 8.79 -72.13 47.41
CA VAL A 432 8.03 -73.37 47.26
C VAL A 432 8.95 -74.54 46.90
N GLY A 433 9.91 -74.34 46.00
CA GLY A 433 10.92 -75.34 45.66
C GLY A 433 11.77 -75.74 46.86
N ALA A 434 12.25 -74.77 47.63
CA ALA A 434 13.02 -75.02 48.86
C ALA A 434 12.20 -75.75 49.94
N ALA A 435 10.94 -75.35 50.13
CA ALA A 435 10.04 -76.01 51.07
C ALA A 435 9.74 -77.47 50.66
N SER A 436 9.52 -77.71 49.37
CA SER A 436 9.25 -79.05 48.84
C SER A 436 10.48 -79.97 48.98
N ALA A 437 11.68 -79.44 48.76
CA ALA A 437 12.93 -80.19 48.96
C ALA A 437 13.19 -80.57 50.43
N GLY A 438 12.66 -79.81 51.39
CA GLY A 438 12.77 -80.14 52.82
C GLY A 438 11.76 -81.18 53.33
N GLN A 439 10.80 -81.62 52.50
CA GLN A 439 9.77 -82.61 52.86
C GLN A 439 10.06 -84.03 52.37
N VAL A 440 11.07 -84.21 51.52
CA VAL A 440 11.61 -85.51 51.07
C VAL A 440 12.79 -85.87 51.95
#